data_AF-A0A6V7LLS3-F1
#
_entry.id   AF-A0A6V7LLS3-F1
#
_cell.length_a   1.000
_cell.length_b   1.000
_cell.length_c   1.000
_cell.angle_alpha   90.00
_cell.angle_beta   90.00
_cell.angle_gamma   90.00
#
_symmetry.space_group_name_H-M   'P 1'
#
loop_
_entity.id
_entity.type
_entity.pdbx_description
1 polymer ?
#
loop_
_entity_poly.entity_id
_entity_poly.type
_entity_poly.pdbx_seq_one_letter_code
_entity_poly.pdbx_strand_id
1 'polypeptide(L)' 'VGYEAGSEGTRLPPIYMNSLDNELIQVLHKAAQSSQDTNTVLELIFHVLDD' A
#
# COMPACT_ATOMS: atom_id res chain seq x y z
N VAL A 1 -1.49 -11.44 -1.27
CA VAL A 1 -1.41 -10.01 -1.63
C VAL A 1 -1.37 -9.22 -0.34
N GLY A 2 -0.42 -8.31 -0.18
CA GLY A 2 -0.26 -7.51 1.02
C GLY A 2 0.51 -6.24 0.70
N TYR A 3 0.53 -5.31 1.64
CA TYR A 3 1.28 -4.06 1.53
C TYR A 3 1.95 -3.71 2.85
N GLU A 4 2.95 -2.86 2.77
CA GLU A 4 3.55 -2.19 3.92
C GLU A 4 3.51 -0.68 3.68
N ALA A 5 3.31 0.10 4.75
CA ALA A 5 3.28 1.54 4.67
C ALA A 5 4.09 2.14 5.83
N GLY A 6 4.93 3.14 5.50
CA GLY A 6 5.84 3.76 6.44
C GLY A 6 6.28 5.15 6.01
N SER A 7 6.84 5.88 6.96
CA SER A 7 7.50 7.17 6.75
C SER A 7 8.77 7.23 7.61
N GLU A 8 9.83 7.85 7.08
CA GLU A 8 11.11 8.03 7.78
C GLU A 8 11.70 6.71 8.36
N GLY A 9 11.53 5.59 7.65
CA GLY A 9 12.01 4.28 8.10
C GLY A 9 11.19 3.64 9.23
N THR A 10 10.05 4.23 9.58
CA THR A 10 9.12 3.67 10.58
C THR A 10 7.77 3.34 9.96
N ARG A 11 7.09 2.33 10.52
CA ARG A 11 5.72 2.00 10.08
C ARG A 11 4.76 3.12 10.45
N LEU A 12 3.79 3.37 9.59
CA LEU A 12 2.73 4.33 9.89
C LEU A 12 1.94 3.89 11.14
N PRO A 13 1.45 4.85 11.96
CA PRO A 13 0.64 4.54 13.13
C PRO A 13 -0.58 3.64 12.82
N PRO A 14 -0.92 2.67 13.69
CA PRO A 14 -2.03 1.74 13.46
C PRO A 14 -3.40 2.40 13.20
N ILE A 15 -3.60 3.62 13.71
CA ILE A 15 -4.82 4.40 13.51
C ILE A 15 -5.13 4.65 12.02
N TYR A 16 -4.11 4.68 11.16
CA TYR A 16 -4.28 4.87 9.72
C TYR A 16 -4.49 3.56 8.97
N MET A 17 -4.11 2.42 9.56
CA MET A 17 -4.10 1.12 8.88
C MET A 17 -5.51 0.64 8.53
N ASN A 18 -6.49 0.87 9.41
CA ASN A 18 -7.89 0.51 9.10
C ASN A 18 -8.41 1.25 7.86
N SER A 19 -8.10 2.55 7.74
CA SER A 19 -8.49 3.33 6.57
C SER A 19 -7.75 2.89 5.32
N LEU A 20 -6.45 2.63 5.41
CA LEU A 20 -5.66 2.13 4.29
C LEU A 20 -6.12 0.74 3.84
N ASP A 21 -6.42 -0.17 4.77
CA ASP A 21 -6.92 -1.51 4.48
C ASP A 21 -8.23 -1.47 3.69
N ASN A 22 -9.18 -0.62 4.11
CA ASN A 22 -10.46 -0.48 3.45
C ASN A 22 -10.33 -0.06 1.98
N GLU A 23 -9.36 0.79 1.67
CA GLU A 23 -9.14 1.30 0.31
C GLU A 23 -8.20 0.41 -0.53
N LEU A 24 -7.08 -0.04 0.06
CA LEU A 24 -6.00 -0.69 -0.68
C LEU A 24 -6.23 -2.19 -0.89
N ILE A 25 -6.82 -2.91 0.07
CA ILE A 25 -6.96 -4.37 -0.03
C ILE A 25 -7.68 -4.76 -1.32
N GLN A 26 -8.80 -4.11 -1.62
CA GLN A 26 -9.60 -4.41 -2.81
C GLN A 26 -8.82 -4.14 -4.11
N VAL A 27 -8.13 -3.01 -4.18
CA VAL A 27 -7.33 -2.61 -5.35
C VAL A 27 -6.19 -3.60 -5.57
N LEU A 28 -5.48 -3.96 -4.50
CA LEU A 28 -4.35 -4.90 -4.57
C LEU A 28 -4.80 -6.29 -4.99
N HIS A 29 -5.92 -6.80 -4.44
CA HIS A 29 -6.46 -8.10 -4.85
C HIS A 29 -6.84 -8.12 -6.33
N LYS A 30 -7.49 -7.05 -6.82
CA LYS A 30 -7.85 -6.92 -8.23
C LYS A 30 -6.61 -6.89 -9.12
N ALA A 31 -5.59 -6.11 -8.74
CA ALA A 31 -4.33 -6.02 -9.48
C ALA A 31 -3.62 -7.39 -9.54
N ALA A 32 -3.52 -8.08 -8.41
CA ALA A 32 -2.90 -9.40 -8.32
C ALA A 32 -3.65 -10.49 -9.11
N GLN A 33 -4.98 -10.42 -9.19
CA GLN A 33 -5.76 -11.32 -10.04
C GLN A 33 -5.56 -11.04 -11.54
N SER A 34 -5.29 -9.79 -11.91
CA SER A 34 -5.04 -9.39 -13.30
C SER A 34 -3.60 -9.65 -13.77
N SER A 35 -2.64 -9.78 -12.84
CA SER A 35 -1.26 -10.11 -13.14
C SER A 35 -1.09 -11.61 -13.35
N GLN A 36 -0.48 -12.00 -14.47
CA GLN A 36 -0.05 -13.39 -14.71
C GLN A 36 1.27 -13.73 -14.01
N ASP A 37 1.95 -12.73 -13.44
CA ASP A 37 3.22 -12.90 -12.75
C ASP A 37 3.03 -13.60 -11.40
N THR A 38 3.94 -14.53 -11.10
CA THR A 38 3.91 -15.31 -9.86
C THR A 38 4.37 -14.51 -8.64
N ASN A 39 5.15 -13.44 -8.83
CA ASN A 39 5.58 -12.55 -7.76
C ASN A 39 6.02 -11.18 -8.31
N THR A 40 5.38 -10.10 -7.83
CA THR A 40 5.71 -8.72 -8.19
C THR A 40 5.77 -7.88 -6.93
N VAL A 41 6.85 -7.13 -6.76
CA VAL A 41 7.03 -6.18 -5.65
C VAL A 41 7.07 -4.77 -6.22
N LEU A 42 6.28 -3.86 -5.65
CA LEU A 42 6.19 -2.46 -6.04
C LEU A 42 6.36 -1.57 -4.82
N GLU A 43 7.19 -0.53 -4.96
CA GLU A 43 7.38 0.52 -3.96
C GLU A 43 6.96 1.86 -4.56
N LEU A 44 6.07 2.58 -3.86
CA LEU A 44 5.54 3.88 -4.26
C LEU A 44 5.99 4.92 -3.24
N ILE A 45 6.62 5.99 -3.73
CA ILE A 45 7.14 7.07 -2.88
C ILE A 45 6.22 8.28 -2.98
N PHE A 46 5.78 8.77 -1.83
CA PHE A 46 4.86 9.91 -1.72
C PHE A 46 5.51 11.04 -0.91
N HIS A 47 5.17 12.28 -1.25
CA HIS A 47 5.58 13.46 -0.49
C HIS A 47 4.37 14.36 -0.27
N VAL A 48 4.18 14.81 0.97
CA VAL A 48 3.13 15.77 1.32
C VAL A 48 3.74 17.16 1.21
N LEU A 49 3.17 17.99 0.35
CA LEU A 49 3.60 19.37 0.15
C LEU A 49 2.65 20.31 0.92
N ASP A 50 3.17 21.47 1.31
CA ASP A 50 2.33 22.58 1.74
C ASP A 50 1.50 23.11 0.55
N ASP A 51 0.30 23.63 0.85
CA ASP A 51 -0.60 24.25 -0.14
C ASP A 51 -0.05 25.56 -0.72
#